data_AF-A0A2T3LMT2-F1
#
_entry.id   AF-A0A2T3LMT2-F1
#
_cell.length_a   1.000
_cell.length_b   1.000
_cell.length_c   1.000
_cell.angle_alpha   90.00
_cell.angle_beta   90.00
_cell.angle_gamma   90.00
#
_symmetry.space_group_name_H-M   'P 1'
#
loop_
_entity.id
_entity.type
_entity.pdbx_description
1 polymer ?
#
loop_
_entity_poly.entity_id
_entity_poly.type
_entity_poly.pdbx_seq_one_letter_code
_entity_poly.pdbx_strand_id
1 'polypeptide(L)'
;MLTTTVNYADLYLFPSKLQIATLTVAYLCVAIFLLFSSSLLILPITLILCEKLYDEYLNSAIYSYRLQGRLRLSSVGEVYYQQQRGRVIYARPLTRWLIIFKVEGLSHRWVIVWRDSLSERHYRHLKMFTYLYFSFR
;
A
#
# COMPACT_ATOMS: atom_id res chain seq x y z
N MET A 1 -0.35 36.23 19.31
CA MET A 1 -0.96 35.01 18.76
C MET A 1 -0.30 34.74 17.41
N LEU A 2 0.68 33.83 17.36
CA LEU A 2 1.34 33.46 16.10
C LEU A 2 0.44 32.43 15.41
N THR A 3 -0.31 32.84 14.38
CA THR A 3 -0.99 31.93 13.47
C THR A 3 0.06 31.30 12.57
N THR A 4 0.65 30.19 13.01
CA THR A 4 1.47 29.34 12.15
C THR A 4 0.53 28.65 11.16
N THR A 5 0.57 29.06 9.89
CA THR A 5 -0.14 28.38 8.81
C THR A 5 0.51 27.02 8.58
N VAL A 6 -0.10 25.96 9.12
CA VAL A 6 0.36 24.58 8.90
C VAL A 6 -0.11 24.14 7.52
N ASN A 7 0.82 23.70 6.67
CA ASN A 7 0.48 23.16 5.36
C ASN A 7 0.00 21.71 5.50
N TYR A 8 -1.11 21.40 4.82
CA TYR A 8 -1.69 20.07 4.81
C TYR A 8 -1.73 19.52 3.38
N ALA A 9 -1.27 18.28 3.21
CA ALA A 9 -1.54 17.47 2.02
C ALA A 9 -2.71 16.54 2.33
N ASP A 10 -3.86 16.78 1.71
CA ASP A 10 -5.08 15.98 1.89
C ASP A 10 -5.37 15.17 0.63
N LEU A 11 -5.36 13.85 0.76
CA LEU A 11 -5.32 12.91 -0.35
C LEU A 11 -6.26 11.74 -0.07
N TYR A 12 -6.83 11.16 -1.12
CA TYR A 12 -7.60 9.92 -1.01
C TYR A 12 -6.85 8.80 -1.71
N LEU A 13 -6.48 7.76 -0.97
CA LEU A 13 -5.77 6.60 -1.48
C LEU A 13 -6.76 5.58 -2.03
N PHE A 14 -6.59 5.24 -3.29
CA PHE A 14 -7.28 4.14 -3.96
C PHE A 14 -6.41 2.86 -3.94
N PRO A 15 -7.02 1.68 -3.96
CA PRO A 15 -6.29 0.44 -4.14
C PRO A 15 -5.51 0.47 -5.47
N SER A 16 -4.23 0.13 -5.42
CA SER A 16 -3.37 0.09 -6.60
C SER A 16 -3.82 -1.05 -7.53
N LYS A 17 -4.20 -0.71 -8.76
CA LYS A 17 -4.57 -1.68 -9.80
C LYS A 17 -3.35 -2.50 -10.23
N LEU A 18 -2.18 -1.86 -10.29
CA LEU A 18 -0.93 -2.52 -10.62
C LEU A 18 -0.54 -3.51 -9.53
N GLN A 19 -0.66 -3.15 -8.25
CA GLN A 19 -0.38 -4.07 -7.15
C GLN A 19 -1.28 -5.31 -7.24
N ILE A 20 -2.60 -5.12 -7.41
CA ILE A 20 -3.54 -6.24 -7.53
C ILE A 20 -3.21 -7.08 -8.76
N ALA A 21 -2.92 -6.47 -9.91
CA ALA A 21 -2.53 -7.20 -11.12
C ALA A 21 -1.24 -8.02 -10.91
N THR A 22 -0.20 -7.43 -10.32
CA THR A 22 1.04 -8.16 -10.01
C THR A 22 0.80 -9.33 -9.05
N LEU A 23 -0.09 -9.13 -8.08
CA LEU A 23 -0.47 -10.16 -7.12
C LEU A 23 -1.24 -11.29 -7.83
N THR A 24 -2.21 -10.98 -8.69
CA THR A 24 -2.93 -12.00 -9.49
C THR A 24 -2.00 -12.83 -10.35
N VAL A 25 -1.06 -12.19 -11.05
CA VAL A 25 -0.11 -12.89 -11.93
C VAL A 25 0.82 -13.78 -11.12
N ALA A 26 1.34 -13.30 -9.99
CA ALA A 26 2.21 -14.09 -9.13
C ALA A 26 1.51 -15.34 -8.60
N TYR A 27 0.30 -15.21 -8.05
CA TYR A 27 -0.47 -16.35 -7.55
C TYR A 27 -0.88 -17.32 -8.66
N LEU A 28 -1.23 -16.80 -9.85
CA LEU A 28 -1.54 -17.63 -11.01
C LEU A 28 -0.33 -18.42 -11.50
N CYS A 29 0.86 -17.81 -11.54
CA CYS A 29 2.11 -18.50 -11.87
C CYS A 29 2.40 -19.64 -10.88
N VAL A 30 2.21 -19.41 -9.58
CA VAL A 30 2.39 -20.46 -8.56
C VAL A 30 1.36 -21.58 -8.73
N ALA A 31 0.10 -21.26 -8.99
CA ALA A 31 -0.95 -22.25 -9.24
C ALA A 31 -0.63 -23.11 -10.48
N ILE A 32 -0.22 -22.49 -11.60
CA ILE A 32 0.19 -23.22 -12.81
C ILE A 32 1.39 -24.12 -12.50
N PHE A 33 2.38 -23.62 -11.77
CA PHE A 33 3.56 -24.41 -11.40
C PHE A 33 3.19 -25.61 -10.53
N LEU A 34 2.29 -25.44 -9.55
CA LEU A 34 1.78 -26.53 -8.71
C LEU A 34 1.04 -27.57 -9.55
N LEU A 35 0.21 -27.15 -10.51
CA LEU A 35 -0.51 -28.07 -11.39
C LEU A 35 0.42 -28.81 -12.35
N PHE A 36 1.41 -28.12 -12.92
CA PHE A 36 2.35 -28.71 -13.87
C PHE A 36 3.32 -29.69 -13.21
N SER A 37 3.71 -29.42 -11.95
CA SER A 37 4.59 -30.29 -11.16
C SER A 37 3.86 -31.47 -10.53
N SER A 38 2.52 -31.50 -10.59
CA SER A 38 1.70 -32.54 -9.97
C SER A 38 1.65 -33.82 -10.80
N SER A 39 1.88 -34.96 -10.15
CA SER A 39 1.58 -36.27 -10.71
C SER A 39 0.11 -36.62 -10.45
N LEU A 40 -0.50 -37.46 -11.31
CA LEU A 40 -1.91 -37.89 -11.19
C LEU A 40 -2.26 -38.46 -9.80
N LEU A 41 -1.29 -39.08 -9.12
CA LEU A 41 -1.43 -39.64 -7.77
C LEU A 41 -1.55 -38.56 -6.67
N ILE A 42 -0.98 -37.38 -6.89
CA ILE A 42 -0.91 -36.26 -5.91
C ILE A 42 -1.89 -35.15 -6.28
N LEU A 43 -2.58 -35.29 -7.42
CA LEU A 43 -3.57 -34.34 -7.94
C LEU A 43 -4.59 -33.84 -6.90
N PRO A 44 -5.25 -34.70 -6.08
CA PRO A 44 -6.19 -34.20 -5.06
C PRO A 44 -5.52 -33.32 -4.00
N ILE A 45 -4.28 -33.62 -3.61
CA ILE A 45 -3.52 -32.80 -2.66
C ILE A 45 -3.16 -31.46 -3.30
N THR A 46 -2.74 -31.46 -4.58
CA THR A 46 -2.43 -30.21 -5.28
C THR A 46 -3.66 -29.33 -5.51
N LEU A 47 -4.86 -29.91 -5.67
CA LEU A 47 -6.09 -29.15 -5.73
C LEU A 47 -6.41 -28.46 -4.40
N ILE A 48 -6.26 -29.16 -3.26
CA ILE A 48 -6.43 -28.57 -1.92
C ILE A 48 -5.43 -27.42 -1.71
N LEU A 49 -4.19 -27.59 -2.16
CA LEU A 49 -3.18 -26.52 -2.10
C LEU A 49 -3.57 -25.31 -2.97
N CYS A 50 -4.14 -25.53 -4.16
CA CYS A 50 -4.63 -24.45 -5.01
C CYS A 50 -5.80 -23.70 -4.38
N GLU A 51 -6.70 -24.40 -3.70
CA GLU A 51 -7.80 -23.77 -2.94
C GLU A 51 -7.26 -22.89 -1.82
N LYS A 52 -6.29 -23.39 -1.03
CA LYS A 52 -5.63 -22.59 0.01
C LYS A 52 -4.88 -21.39 -0.55
N LEU A 53 -4.24 -21.55 -1.72
CA LEU A 53 -3.56 -20.47 -2.42
C LEU A 53 -4.56 -19.40 -2.89
N TYR A 54 -5.74 -19.82 -3.33
CA TYR A 54 -6.83 -18.92 -3.74
C TYR A 54 -7.42 -18.15 -2.55
N ASP A 55 -7.62 -18.81 -1.41
CA ASP A 55 -8.05 -18.16 -0.16
C ASP A 55 -7.05 -17.08 0.27
N GLU A 56 -5.75 -17.38 0.24
CA GLU A 56 -4.68 -16.45 0.59
C GLU A 56 -4.63 -15.25 -0.39
N TYR A 57 -4.81 -15.52 -1.68
CA TYR A 57 -4.95 -14.49 -2.71
C TYR A 57 -6.12 -13.55 -2.42
N LEU A 58 -7.31 -14.10 -2.10
CA LEU A 58 -8.50 -13.31 -1.76
C LEU A 58 -8.26 -12.46 -0.53
N ASN A 59 -7.69 -13.03 0.53
CA ASN A 59 -7.34 -12.31 1.75
C ASN A 59 -6.36 -11.16 1.48
N SER A 60 -5.33 -11.41 0.65
CA SER A 60 -4.36 -10.40 0.25
C SER A 60 -4.98 -9.27 -0.59
N ALA A 61 -5.90 -9.62 -1.49
CA ALA A 61 -6.64 -8.65 -2.29
C ALA A 61 -7.55 -7.79 -1.39
N ILE A 62 -8.34 -8.41 -0.51
CA ILE A 62 -9.20 -7.72 0.45
C ILE A 62 -8.37 -6.82 1.36
N TYR A 63 -7.21 -7.28 1.84
CA TYR A 63 -6.29 -6.47 2.63
C TYR A 63 -5.83 -5.22 1.87
N SER A 64 -5.52 -5.35 0.58
CA SER A 64 -5.15 -4.22 -0.27
C SER A 64 -6.30 -3.21 -0.42
N TYR A 65 -7.54 -3.68 -0.53
CA TYR A 65 -8.72 -2.81 -0.53
C TYR A 65 -8.97 -2.15 0.83
N ARG A 66 -8.67 -2.84 1.95
CA ARG A 66 -8.76 -2.26 3.29
C ARG A 66 -7.76 -1.14 3.52
N LEU A 67 -6.71 -1.03 2.71
CA LEU A 67 -5.74 0.08 2.76
C LEU A 67 -6.21 1.33 1.97
N GLN A 68 -7.45 1.35 1.49
CA GLN A 68 -8.02 2.55 0.89
C GLN A 68 -8.47 3.55 1.97
N GLY A 69 -8.40 4.84 1.66
CA GLY A 69 -8.94 5.85 2.55
C GLY A 69 -8.28 7.22 2.44
N ARG A 70 -8.83 8.17 3.18
CA ARG A 70 -8.31 9.54 3.22
C ARG A 70 -7.03 9.56 4.07
N LEU A 71 -5.95 10.04 3.46
CA LEU A 71 -4.66 10.32 4.07
C LEU A 71 -4.46 11.84 4.10
N ARG A 72 -4.39 12.43 5.29
CA ARG A 72 -4.02 13.83 5.48
C ARG A 72 -2.68 13.89 6.21
N LEU A 73 -1.71 14.58 5.62
CA LEU A 73 -0.37 14.78 6.16
C LEU A 73 -0.17 16.26 6.47
N SER A 74 0.30 16.56 7.68
CA SER A 74 0.73 17.89 8.09
C SER A 74 2.21 18.08 7.80
N SER A 75 2.63 19.32 7.50
CA SER A 75 4.04 19.69 7.37
C SER A 75 4.84 19.49 8.65
N VAL A 76 4.16 19.39 9.80
CA VAL A 76 4.75 19.15 11.13
C VAL A 76 4.90 17.65 11.44
N GLY A 77 4.42 16.78 10.54
CA GLY A 77 4.51 15.32 10.69
C GLY A 77 3.30 14.65 11.32
N GLU A 78 2.20 15.36 11.57
CA GLU A 78 0.93 14.72 11.94
C GLU A 78 0.30 14.01 10.74
N VAL A 79 -0.22 12.81 10.98
CA VAL A 79 -0.94 11.99 9.99
C VAL A 79 -2.35 11.75 10.47
N TYR A 80 -3.30 11.88 9.55
CA TYR A 80 -4.64 11.36 9.73
C TYR A 80 -4.94 10.36 8.62
N TYR A 81 -5.24 9.13 9.00
CA TYR A 81 -5.49 8.03 8.08
C TYR A 81 -6.63 7.16 8.60
N GLN A 82 -7.65 6.92 7.78
CA GLN A 82 -8.82 6.08 8.16
C GLN A 82 -9.41 6.42 9.53
N GLN A 83 -9.61 7.72 9.78
CA GLN A 83 -10.10 8.25 11.05
C GLN A 83 -9.17 8.13 12.26
N GLN A 84 -7.97 7.56 12.09
CA GLN A 84 -6.95 7.45 13.11
C GLN A 84 -5.93 8.59 12.97
N ARG A 85 -5.45 9.10 14.11
CA ARG A 85 -4.41 10.12 14.19
C ARG A 85 -3.09 9.47 14.59
N GLY A 86 -2.02 9.87 13.92
CA GLY A 86 -0.69 9.39 14.17
C GLY A 86 0.36 10.42 13.82
N ARG A 87 1.62 10.01 13.85
CA ARG A 87 2.78 10.85 13.51
C ARG A 87 3.71 10.12 12.55
N VAL A 88 4.13 10.79 11.48
CA VAL A 88 5.16 10.30 10.58
C VAL A 88 6.47 10.23 11.35
N ILE A 89 6.99 9.03 11.53
CA ILE A 89 8.36 8.82 12.02
C ILE A 89 9.33 8.94 10.84
N TYR A 90 8.92 8.42 9.68
CA TYR A 90 9.77 8.31 8.51
C TYR A 90 8.93 8.37 7.24
N ALA A 91 9.40 9.09 6.22
CA ALA A 91 8.83 9.03 4.88
C ALA A 91 9.97 8.89 3.88
N ARG A 92 9.84 7.94 2.94
CA ARG A 92 10.81 7.78 1.87
C ARG A 92 10.16 7.39 0.55
N PRO A 93 10.45 8.11 -0.54
CA PRO A 93 10.22 7.60 -1.88
C PRO A 93 11.24 6.47 -2.14
N LEU A 94 10.77 5.23 -2.23
CA LEU A 94 11.63 4.07 -2.52
C LEU A 94 11.94 3.96 -4.01
N THR A 95 10.93 4.18 -4.85
CA THR A 95 11.07 4.12 -6.30
C THR A 95 10.34 5.30 -6.95
N ARG A 96 10.42 5.41 -8.28
CA ARG A 96 9.62 6.39 -9.03
C ARG A 96 8.10 6.19 -8.90
N TRP A 97 7.66 5.03 -8.40
CA TRP A 97 6.26 4.62 -8.31
C TRP A 97 5.76 4.40 -6.89
N LEU A 98 6.64 4.44 -5.88
CA LEU A 98 6.32 4.02 -4.52
C LEU A 98 6.86 4.99 -3.48
N ILE A 99 5.98 5.42 -2.58
CA ILE A 99 6.34 6.19 -1.38
C ILE A 99 5.90 5.39 -0.16
N ILE A 100 6.79 5.24 0.82
CA ILE A 100 6.49 4.57 2.08
C ILE A 100 6.57 5.57 3.21
N PHE A 101 5.56 5.53 4.08
CA PHE A 101 5.51 6.23 5.34
C PHE A 101 5.53 5.22 6.48
N LYS A 102 6.42 5.43 7.45
CA LYS A 102 6.37 4.80 8.76
C LYS A 102 5.65 5.76 9.70
N VAL A 103 4.58 5.28 10.31
CA VAL A 103 3.70 6.09 11.17
C VAL A 103 3.57 5.44 12.54
N GLU A 104 3.52 6.27 13.57
CA GLU A 104 3.20 5.88 14.95
C GLU A 104 1.76 6.29 15.30
N GLY A 105 1.07 5.51 16.13
CA GLY A 105 -0.30 5.82 16.56
C GLY A 105 -1.40 5.37 15.60
N LEU A 106 -1.05 4.78 14.45
CA LEU A 106 -1.98 4.09 13.57
C LEU A 106 -2.00 2.59 13.87
N SER A 107 -3.12 1.93 13.57
CA SER A 107 -3.26 0.46 13.55
C SER A 107 -2.28 -0.23 12.58
N HIS A 108 -1.80 0.50 11.57
CA HIS A 108 -0.79 0.05 10.63
C HIS A 108 0.45 0.94 10.72
N ARG A 109 1.59 0.31 11.02
CA ARG A 109 2.88 1.03 11.15
C ARG A 109 3.40 1.57 9.83
N TRP A 110 2.96 1.01 8.71
CA TRP A 110 3.43 1.34 7.37
C TRP A 110 2.25 1.73 6.49
N VAL A 111 2.34 2.90 5.87
CA VAL A 111 1.42 3.35 4.82
C VAL A 111 2.19 3.38 3.52
N ILE A 112 1.79 2.53 2.59
CA ILE A 112 2.43 2.36 1.28
C ILE A 112 1.54 3.04 0.25
N VAL A 113 2.12 3.99 -0.49
CA VAL A 113 1.41 4.77 -1.49
C VAL A 113 2.03 4.51 -2.85
N TRP A 114 1.27 3.83 -3.72
CA TRP A 114 1.62 3.63 -5.12
C TRP A 114 1.24 4.84 -5.97
N ARG A 115 1.92 5.01 -7.11
CA ARG A 115 1.62 6.07 -8.06
C ARG A 115 0.22 5.96 -8.66
N ASP A 116 -0.29 4.74 -8.85
CA ASP A 116 -1.63 4.50 -9.38
C ASP A 116 -2.73 4.51 -8.30
N SER A 117 -2.36 4.57 -7.02
CA SER A 117 -3.30 4.81 -5.91
C SER A 117 -3.82 6.24 -5.84
N LEU A 118 -3.21 7.16 -6.59
CA LEU A 118 -3.53 8.59 -6.61
C LEU A 118 -3.58 9.07 -8.07
N SER A 119 -4.26 10.19 -8.33
CA SER A 119 -4.06 10.86 -9.62
C SER A 119 -2.61 11.33 -9.74
N GLU A 120 -2.09 11.44 -10.96
CA GLU A 120 -0.70 11.85 -11.20
C GLU A 120 -0.32 13.20 -10.55
N ARG A 121 -1.22 14.19 -10.59
CA ARG A 121 -1.00 15.50 -9.95
C ARG A 121 -0.82 15.36 -8.44
N HIS A 122 -1.74 14.65 -7.80
CA HIS A 122 -1.72 14.35 -6.37
C HIS A 122 -0.48 13.55 -5.96
N TYR A 123 -0.05 12.58 -6.76
CA TYR A 123 1.16 11.81 -6.48
C TYR A 123 2.43 12.67 -6.58
N ARG A 124 2.54 13.51 -7.62
CA ARG A 124 3.67 14.46 -7.75
C ARG A 124 3.70 15.45 -6.60
N HIS A 125 2.54 15.98 -6.21
CA HIS A 125 2.42 16.86 -5.05
C HIS A 125 2.84 16.16 -3.75
N LEU A 126 2.37 14.94 -3.50
CA LEU A 126 2.78 14.14 -2.34
C LEU A 126 4.29 13.89 -2.34
N LYS A 127 4.86 13.53 -3.49
CA LYS A 127 6.30 13.30 -3.63
C LYS A 127 7.10 14.57 -3.31
N MET A 128 6.68 15.71 -3.83
CA MET A 128 7.30 17.01 -3.53
C MET A 128 7.15 17.37 -2.05
N PHE A 129 5.97 17.16 -1.48
CA PHE A 129 5.69 17.38 -0.07
C PHE A 129 6.59 16.51 0.83
N THR A 130 6.78 15.23 0.49
CA THR A 130 7.71 14.36 1.20
C THR A 130 9.16 14.83 1.10
N TYR A 131 9.57 15.35 -0.07
CA TYR A 131 10.92 15.89 -0.24
C TYR A 131 11.13 17.19 0.54
N LEU A 132 10.12 18.05 0.64
CA LEU A 132 10.26 19.34 1.33
C LEU A 132 10.23 19.20 2.85
N TYR A 133 9.36 18.35 3.39
CA TYR A 133 9.08 18.30 4.83
C TYR A 133 9.64 17.06 5.54
N PHE A 134 9.94 16.00 4.78
CA PHE A 134 10.36 14.71 5.33
C PHE A 134 11.62 14.16 4.67
N SER A 135 12.31 14.95 3.85
CA SER A 135 13.61 14.56 3.29
C SER A 135 14.60 14.41 4.43
N PHE A 136 14.80 13.16 4.84
CA PHE A 136 15.88 12.81 5.75
C PHE A 136 17.20 12.75 4.99
N ARG A 137 18.14 13.51 5.55
CA ARG A 137 19.59 13.36 5.44
C ARG A 137 20.01 11.97 5.91
#